data_AF-A0A2G9RKN7-F1
#
_entry.id   AF-A0A2G9RKN7-F1
#
_cell.length_a   1.000
_cell.length_b   1.000
_cell.length_c   1.000
_cell.angle_alpha   90.00
_cell.angle_beta   90.00
_cell.angle_gamma   90.00
#
_symmetry.space_group_name_H-M   'P 1'
#
loop_
_entity.id
_entity.type
_entity.pdbx_description
1 polymer ?
#
loop_
_entity_poly.entity_id
_entity_poly.type
_entity_poly.pdbx_seq_one_letter_code
_entity_poly.pdbx_strand_id
1 'polypeptide(L)'
;DLKQQEFLLGYVKISNKADWKSLDEAVCQTFQDYVNQVDPGATLGLGKDSLGGYNLGHISRALDTQAPEIPPSRNLRNTTNVILKLKGLKERCVDLLVFESLIPKPMLQHYVSLLLKHRRLLLSGPSGTGKSFLAHRLAEYLVERSGRDVTDGIVTAFNMHQQSCKVSDDGIYFR
;
A
#
# COMPACT_ATOMS: atom_id res chain seq x y z
N ASP A 1 12.87 4.08 -8.99
CA ASP A 1 11.53 4.21 -9.60
C ASP A 1 10.70 2.92 -9.56
N LEU A 2 10.10 2.62 -8.41
CA LEU A 2 8.94 1.73 -8.37
C LEU A 2 7.72 2.59 -8.72
N LYS A 3 7.33 2.58 -10.00
CA LYS A 3 6.08 3.19 -10.48
C LYS A 3 4.93 2.81 -9.55
N GLN A 4 4.01 3.74 -9.27
CA GLN A 4 2.71 3.39 -8.67
C GLN A 4 2.16 2.18 -9.43
N GLN A 5 2.12 1.03 -8.76
CA GLN A 5 1.61 -0.19 -9.37
C GLN A 5 0.09 -0.05 -9.42
N GLU A 6 -0.45 0.01 -10.64
CA GLU A 6 -1.89 -0.05 -10.84
C GLU A 6 -2.34 -1.51 -10.76
N PHE A 7 -3.18 -1.81 -9.78
CA PHE A 7 -3.75 -3.15 -9.60
C PHE A 7 -5.20 -3.14 -10.07
N LEU A 8 -5.51 -3.96 -11.08
CA LEU A 8 -6.89 -4.21 -11.47
C LEU A 8 -7.51 -5.21 -10.48
N LEU A 9 -8.45 -4.73 -9.66
CA LEU A 9 -9.08 -5.54 -8.61
C LEU A 9 -10.32 -6.30 -9.09
N GLY A 10 -11.02 -5.75 -10.09
CA GLY A 10 -12.22 -6.39 -10.63
C GLY A 10 -13.08 -5.45 -11.46
N TYR A 11 -14.21 -5.98 -11.90
CA TYR A 11 -15.21 -5.26 -12.67
C TYR A 11 -16.56 -5.38 -11.99
N VAL A 12 -17.28 -4.25 -11.88
CA VAL A 12 -18.62 -4.23 -11.33
C VAL A 12 -19.57 -3.49 -12.26
N LYS A 13 -20.74 -4.08 -12.49
CA LYS A 13 -21.79 -3.44 -13.28
C LYS A 13 -22.60 -2.52 -12.38
N ILE A 14 -22.42 -1.22 -12.57
CA ILE A 14 -23.14 -0.19 -11.80
C ILE A 14 -24.29 0.36 -12.64
N SER A 15 -25.45 0.55 -12.00
CA SER A 15 -26.62 1.15 -12.65
C SER A 15 -26.39 2.64 -12.90
N ASN A 16 -26.88 3.16 -14.03
CA ASN A 16 -26.89 4.60 -14.33
C ASN A 16 -27.78 5.42 -13.36
N LYS A 17 -28.52 4.75 -12.48
CA LYS A 17 -29.33 5.35 -11.40
C LYS A 17 -28.78 5.03 -10.01
N ALA A 18 -27.54 4.53 -9.91
CA ALA A 18 -26.92 4.22 -8.62
C ALA A 18 -26.83 5.47 -7.74
N ASP A 19 -27.14 5.29 -6.47
CA ASP A 19 -26.85 6.24 -5.41
C ASP A 19 -25.47 5.94 -4.79
N TRP A 20 -25.01 6.80 -3.87
CA TRP A 20 -23.71 6.61 -3.22
C TRP A 20 -23.64 5.31 -2.42
N LYS A 21 -24.74 4.91 -1.77
CA LYS A 21 -24.78 3.71 -0.95
C LYS A 21 -24.55 2.44 -1.79
N SER A 22 -25.26 2.29 -2.89
CA SER A 22 -25.08 1.14 -3.80
C SER A 22 -23.69 1.11 -4.45
N LEU A 23 -23.11 2.28 -4.74
CA LEU A 23 -21.73 2.36 -5.24
C LEU A 23 -20.69 1.97 -4.17
N ASP A 24 -20.86 2.46 -2.95
CA ASP A 24 -19.98 2.14 -1.81
C ASP A 24 -20.01 0.62 -1.51
N GLU A 25 -21.20 0.01 -1.50
CA GLU A 25 -21.38 -1.44 -1.33
C GLU A 25 -20.70 -2.23 -2.45
N ALA A 26 -20.88 -1.82 -3.71
CA ALA A 26 -20.25 -2.45 -4.87
C ALA A 26 -18.72 -2.40 -4.82
N VAL A 27 -18.16 -1.24 -4.45
CA VAL A 27 -16.72 -1.04 -4.28
C VAL A 27 -16.17 -1.91 -3.16
N CYS A 28 -16.83 -1.90 -1.99
CA CYS A 28 -16.40 -2.70 -0.85
C CYS A 28 -16.47 -4.19 -1.14
N GLN A 29 -17.51 -4.64 -1.84
CA GLN A 29 -17.64 -6.04 -2.23
C GLN A 29 -16.56 -6.45 -3.23
N THR A 30 -16.28 -5.63 -4.24
CA THR A 30 -15.24 -5.91 -5.23
C THR A 30 -13.86 -6.03 -4.58
N PHE A 31 -13.54 -5.14 -3.63
CA PHE A 31 -12.30 -5.26 -2.86
C PHE A 31 -12.25 -6.54 -2.02
N GLN A 32 -13.35 -6.87 -1.33
CA GLN A 32 -13.42 -8.09 -0.52
C GLN A 32 -13.25 -9.36 -1.38
N ASP A 33 -13.88 -9.40 -2.54
CA ASP A 33 -13.79 -10.53 -3.47
C ASP A 33 -12.35 -10.71 -3.96
N TYR A 34 -11.67 -9.61 -4.30
CA TYR A 34 -10.25 -9.61 -4.65
C TYR A 34 -9.38 -10.14 -3.50
N VAL A 35 -9.55 -9.62 -2.29
CA VAL A 35 -8.78 -10.08 -1.11
C VAL A 35 -9.01 -11.56 -0.84
N ASN A 36 -10.25 -12.05 -0.95
CA ASN A 36 -10.58 -13.46 -0.78
C ASN A 36 -9.91 -14.35 -1.84
N GLN A 37 -9.67 -13.83 -3.05
CA GLN A 37 -8.96 -14.56 -4.09
C GLN A 37 -7.45 -14.60 -3.83
N VAL A 38 -6.86 -13.51 -3.32
CA VAL A 38 -5.43 -13.41 -3.04
C VAL A 38 -5.04 -14.12 -1.74
N ASP A 39 -5.90 -14.07 -0.72
CA ASP A 39 -5.70 -14.63 0.61
C ASP A 39 -7.00 -15.30 1.13
N PRO A 40 -7.34 -16.50 0.62
CA PRO A 40 -8.54 -17.23 1.03
C PRO A 40 -8.59 -17.56 2.53
N GLY A 41 -7.43 -17.58 3.20
CA GLY A 41 -7.32 -17.84 4.64
C GLY A 41 -7.52 -16.61 5.52
N ALA A 42 -7.72 -15.42 4.94
CA ALA A 42 -7.82 -14.14 5.65
C ALA A 42 -6.65 -13.89 6.62
N THR A 43 -5.46 -14.34 6.26
CA THR A 43 -4.23 -14.26 7.05
C THR A 43 -3.57 -12.87 7.02
N LEU A 44 -3.83 -12.09 5.98
CA LEU A 44 -3.28 -10.74 5.82
C LEU A 44 -3.92 -9.73 6.77
N GLY A 45 -5.17 -9.98 7.19
CA GLY A 45 -5.95 -9.06 8.00
C GLY A 45 -6.46 -7.84 7.23
N LEU A 46 -6.68 -7.99 5.90
CA LEU A 46 -7.35 -7.00 5.06
C LEU A 46 -8.84 -7.32 4.92
N GLY A 47 -9.67 -6.29 4.80
CA GLY A 47 -11.11 -6.44 4.61
C GLY A 47 -11.77 -5.14 4.14
N LYS A 48 -13.11 -5.12 4.09
CA LYS A 48 -13.87 -3.91 3.69
C LYS A 48 -13.51 -2.66 4.50
N ASP A 49 -13.15 -2.84 5.77
CA ASP A 49 -12.72 -1.79 6.69
C ASP A 49 -11.32 -1.23 6.36
N SER A 50 -10.53 -1.91 5.54
CA SER A 50 -9.25 -1.41 5.00
C SER A 50 -9.42 -0.32 3.94
N LEU A 51 -10.62 -0.15 3.36
CA LEU A 51 -10.89 0.93 2.41
C LEU A 51 -11.14 2.25 3.14
N GLY A 52 -10.41 3.29 2.76
CA GLY A 52 -10.68 4.67 3.18
C GLY A 52 -11.65 5.37 2.24
N GLY A 53 -11.67 4.98 0.97
CA GLY A 53 -12.47 5.65 -0.05
C GLY A 53 -12.14 5.19 -1.46
N TYR A 54 -12.58 5.97 -2.43
CA TYR A 54 -12.24 5.79 -3.83
C TYR A 54 -12.37 7.11 -4.59
N ASN A 55 -11.75 7.18 -5.77
CA ASN A 55 -11.98 8.24 -6.73
C ASN A 55 -12.88 7.71 -7.85
N LEU A 56 -13.92 8.48 -8.17
CA LEU A 56 -14.77 8.32 -9.33
C LEU A 56 -14.55 9.54 -10.24
N GLY A 57 -13.65 9.42 -11.20
CA GLY A 57 -13.25 10.52 -12.07
C GLY A 57 -12.63 11.65 -11.23
N HIS A 58 -13.25 12.83 -11.23
CA HIS A 58 -12.80 13.97 -10.45
C HIS A 58 -13.36 14.02 -9.01
N ILE A 59 -14.27 13.11 -8.65
CA ILE A 59 -14.85 13.07 -7.31
C ILE A 59 -14.06 12.14 -6.41
N SER A 60 -13.70 12.61 -5.22
CA SER A 60 -13.18 11.77 -4.16
C SER A 60 -14.27 11.46 -3.15
N ARG A 61 -14.52 10.17 -2.92
CA ARG A 61 -15.47 9.66 -1.94
C ARG A 61 -14.70 9.01 -0.79
N ALA A 62 -14.91 9.48 0.44
CA ALA A 62 -14.39 8.84 1.66
C ALA A 62 -15.52 8.09 2.37
N LEU A 63 -15.34 6.79 2.65
CA LEU A 63 -16.43 5.89 3.09
C LEU A 63 -16.96 6.19 4.49
N ASP A 64 -16.17 6.86 5.33
CA ASP A 64 -16.48 7.23 6.72
C ASP A 64 -17.10 8.63 6.87
N THR A 65 -17.31 9.33 5.75
CA THR A 65 -17.87 10.69 5.73
C THR A 65 -19.26 10.74 5.11
N GLN A 66 -19.95 11.87 5.27
CA GLN A 66 -21.21 12.11 4.54
C GLN A 66 -20.99 12.06 3.03
N ALA A 67 -21.97 11.51 2.32
CA ALA A 67 -21.92 11.38 0.88
C ALA A 67 -21.93 12.77 0.21
N PRO A 68 -21.20 12.96 -0.91
CA PRO A 68 -21.27 14.20 -1.68
C PRO A 68 -22.70 14.52 -2.14
N GLU A 69 -23.08 15.80 -2.15
CA GLU A 69 -24.42 16.23 -2.59
C GLU A 69 -24.72 15.87 -4.04
N ILE A 70 -23.69 15.84 -4.89
CA ILE A 70 -23.81 15.48 -6.30
C ILE A 70 -23.92 13.95 -6.42
N PRO A 71 -24.96 13.42 -7.07
CA PRO A 71 -25.12 11.97 -7.21
C PRO A 71 -24.04 11.36 -8.12
N PRO A 72 -23.63 10.10 -7.86
CA PRO A 72 -22.55 9.47 -8.62
C PRO A 72 -22.96 9.19 -10.08
N SER A 73 -24.25 9.03 -10.34
CA SER A 73 -24.83 8.83 -11.69
C SER A 73 -24.44 9.88 -12.73
N ARG A 74 -24.11 11.11 -12.31
CA ARG A 74 -23.63 12.16 -13.21
C ARG A 74 -22.23 11.87 -13.75
N ASN A 75 -21.37 11.25 -12.94
CA ASN A 75 -19.98 10.94 -13.29
C ASN A 75 -19.82 9.55 -13.90
N LEU A 76 -20.64 8.59 -13.48
CA LEU A 76 -20.67 7.23 -14.06
C LEU A 76 -20.96 7.24 -15.57
N ARG A 77 -21.58 8.29 -16.12
CA ARG A 77 -21.78 8.45 -17.57
C ARG A 77 -20.48 8.71 -18.34
N ASN A 78 -19.49 9.31 -17.69
CA ASN A 78 -18.25 9.79 -18.32
C ASN A 78 -17.00 9.10 -17.77
N THR A 79 -17.14 8.19 -16.82
CA THR A 79 -16.02 7.54 -16.14
C THR A 79 -16.27 6.05 -15.99
N THR A 80 -15.34 5.25 -16.47
CA THR A 80 -15.37 3.78 -16.41
C THR A 80 -14.49 3.21 -15.29
N ASN A 81 -13.62 4.02 -14.70
CA ASN A 81 -12.59 3.56 -13.76
C ASN A 81 -12.84 4.14 -12.37
N VAL A 82 -12.81 3.26 -11.36
CA VAL A 82 -12.90 3.62 -9.95
C VAL A 82 -11.57 3.27 -9.29
N ILE A 83 -10.87 4.27 -8.76
CA ILE A 83 -9.54 4.07 -8.14
C ILE A 83 -9.74 3.95 -6.63
N LEU A 84 -9.47 2.77 -6.06
CA LEU A 84 -9.64 2.55 -4.63
C LEU A 84 -8.52 3.22 -3.83
N LYS A 85 -8.88 3.72 -2.64
CA LYS A 85 -7.94 4.25 -1.65
C LYS A 85 -7.99 3.39 -0.41
N LEU A 86 -6.90 2.67 -0.16
CA LEU A 86 -6.72 1.95 1.09
C LEU A 86 -6.25 2.88 2.19
N LYS A 87 -6.67 2.58 3.41
CA LYS A 87 -6.22 3.25 4.61
C LYS A 87 -4.73 3.00 4.83
N GLY A 88 -4.02 4.01 5.29
CA GLY A 88 -2.60 3.94 5.56
C GLY A 88 -2.22 4.82 6.74
N LEU A 89 -1.11 5.55 6.60
CA LEU A 89 -0.57 6.41 7.66
C LEU A 89 -1.55 7.49 8.12
N LYS A 90 -2.30 8.09 7.20
CA LYS A 90 -3.30 9.13 7.50
C LYS A 90 -4.37 8.62 8.47
N GLU A 91 -4.77 7.37 8.31
CA GLU A 91 -5.76 6.68 9.14
C GLU A 91 -5.13 5.85 10.28
N ARG A 92 -3.81 6.01 10.51
CA ARG A 92 -3.03 5.33 11.56
C ARG A 92 -3.04 3.80 11.46
N CYS A 93 -3.11 3.23 10.25
CA CYS A 93 -3.00 1.80 10.01
C CYS A 93 -1.92 1.46 8.97
N VAL A 94 -1.72 0.16 8.72
CA VAL A 94 -0.70 -0.36 7.79
C VAL A 94 -1.32 -1.05 6.57
N ASP A 95 -2.62 -0.90 6.35
CA ASP A 95 -3.39 -1.69 5.39
C ASP A 95 -2.89 -1.52 3.94
N LEU A 96 -2.57 -0.29 3.52
CA LEU A 96 -1.93 -0.04 2.23
C LEU A 96 -0.58 -0.79 2.11
N LEU A 97 0.25 -0.75 3.16
CA LEU A 97 1.55 -1.44 3.18
C LEU A 97 1.39 -2.96 3.15
N VAL A 98 0.39 -3.51 3.85
CA VAL A 98 0.02 -4.93 3.82
C VAL A 98 -0.40 -5.33 2.41
N PHE A 99 -1.21 -4.51 1.74
CA PHE A 99 -1.64 -4.77 0.37
C PHE A 99 -0.47 -4.76 -0.62
N GLU A 100 0.44 -3.80 -0.51
CA GLU A 100 1.61 -3.72 -1.39
C GLU A 100 2.64 -4.83 -1.15
N SER A 101 2.84 -5.24 0.11
CA SER A 101 3.88 -6.21 0.46
C SER A 101 3.40 -7.64 0.58
N LEU A 102 2.08 -7.87 0.68
CA LEU A 102 1.45 -9.14 1.02
C LEU A 102 2.03 -9.79 2.30
N ILE A 103 2.40 -8.95 3.28
CA ILE A 103 2.88 -9.41 4.59
C ILE A 103 1.76 -9.19 5.61
N PRO A 104 1.43 -10.19 6.44
CA PRO A 104 0.35 -10.08 7.42
C PRO A 104 0.43 -8.80 8.28
N LYS A 105 -0.73 -8.16 8.47
CA LYS A 105 -0.88 -6.94 9.28
C LYS A 105 -0.20 -7.02 10.66
N PRO A 106 -0.32 -8.12 11.44
CA PRO A 106 0.36 -8.23 12.72
C PRO A 106 1.90 -8.17 12.61
N MET A 107 2.46 -8.75 11.53
CA MET A 107 3.91 -8.76 11.29
C MET A 107 4.43 -7.37 10.96
N LEU A 108 3.75 -6.64 10.06
CA LEU A 108 4.15 -5.27 9.72
C LEU A 108 4.03 -4.31 10.91
N GLN A 109 2.94 -4.41 11.68
CA GLN A 109 2.79 -3.64 12.92
C GLN A 109 3.94 -3.92 13.91
N HIS A 110 4.34 -5.19 14.04
CA HIS A 110 5.46 -5.58 14.87
C HIS A 110 6.79 -4.97 14.37
N TYR A 111 7.09 -5.06 13.08
CA TYR A 111 8.31 -4.45 12.50
C TYR A 111 8.36 -2.94 12.67
N VAL A 112 7.25 -2.25 12.43
CA VAL A 112 7.13 -0.81 12.68
C VAL A 112 7.39 -0.49 14.15
N SER A 113 6.81 -1.26 15.07
CA SER A 113 7.03 -1.09 16.52
C SER A 113 8.52 -1.25 16.89
N LEU A 114 9.18 -2.29 16.38
CA LEU A 114 10.61 -2.52 16.59
C LEU A 114 11.46 -1.36 16.05
N LEU A 115 11.17 -0.88 14.85
CA LEU A 115 11.91 0.22 14.24
C LEU A 115 11.71 1.54 15.00
N LEU A 116 10.52 1.81 15.52
CA LEU A 116 10.28 3.00 16.33
C LEU A 116 10.97 2.93 17.68
N LYS A 117 10.99 1.75 18.31
CA LYS A 117 11.56 1.55 19.65
C LYS A 117 13.08 1.42 19.64
N HIS A 118 13.62 0.62 18.72
CA HIS A 118 15.03 0.22 18.71
C HIS A 118 15.84 0.85 17.57
N ARG A 119 15.20 1.49 16.60
CA ARG A 119 15.83 2.09 15.40
C ARG A 119 16.62 1.10 14.55
N ARG A 120 16.44 -0.20 14.78
CA ARG A 120 17.16 -1.30 14.11
C ARG A 120 16.21 -2.47 13.91
N LEU A 121 16.28 -3.10 12.74
CA LEU A 121 15.54 -4.32 12.39
C LEU A 121 16.46 -5.21 11.56
N LEU A 122 16.54 -6.49 11.92
CA LEU A 122 17.28 -7.49 11.16
C LEU A 122 16.29 -8.36 10.38
N LEU A 123 16.41 -8.38 9.06
CA LEU A 123 15.64 -9.27 8.18
C LEU A 123 16.56 -10.41 7.73
N SER A 124 16.25 -11.64 8.12
CA SER A 124 17.00 -12.84 7.75
C SER A 124 16.17 -13.78 6.88
N GLY A 125 16.79 -14.41 5.89
CA GLY A 125 16.14 -15.39 5.02
C GLY A 125 16.89 -15.60 3.70
N PRO A 126 16.50 -16.62 2.91
CA PRO A 126 17.14 -16.96 1.63
C PRO A 126 17.22 -15.77 0.66
N SER A 127 18.15 -15.78 -0.29
CA SER A 127 18.17 -14.76 -1.36
C SER A 127 16.86 -14.79 -2.16
N GLY A 128 16.45 -13.62 -2.68
CA GLY A 128 15.22 -13.52 -3.47
C GLY A 128 13.90 -13.44 -2.67
N THR A 129 13.90 -13.57 -1.34
CA THR A 129 12.66 -13.52 -0.52
C THR A 129 12.15 -12.11 -0.20
N GLY A 130 12.46 -11.11 -1.03
CA GLY A 130 11.93 -9.75 -0.87
C GLY A 130 12.44 -8.95 0.34
N LYS A 131 13.47 -9.41 1.07
CA LYS A 131 14.02 -8.67 2.24
C LYS A 131 14.39 -7.22 1.94
N SER A 132 15.10 -6.99 0.83
CA SER A 132 15.50 -5.63 0.43
C SER A 132 14.29 -4.78 0.02
N PHE A 133 13.29 -5.38 -0.61
CA PHE A 133 12.04 -4.71 -0.96
C PHE A 133 11.28 -4.29 0.31
N LEU A 134 11.14 -5.21 1.28
CA LEU A 134 10.50 -4.92 2.56
C LEU A 134 11.24 -3.83 3.34
N ALA A 135 12.58 -3.88 3.38
CA ALA A 135 13.39 -2.87 4.04
C ALA A 135 13.16 -1.47 3.43
N HIS A 136 13.09 -1.37 2.09
CA HIS A 136 12.77 -0.11 1.42
C HIS A 136 11.37 0.37 1.76
N ARG A 137 10.34 -0.48 1.65
CA ARG A 137 8.96 -0.10 1.96
C ARG A 137 8.77 0.33 3.41
N LEU A 138 9.41 -0.33 4.37
CA LEU A 138 9.39 0.08 5.77
C LEU A 138 10.11 1.42 5.99
N ALA A 139 11.21 1.68 5.27
CA ALA A 139 11.92 2.94 5.35
C ALA A 139 11.08 4.10 4.79
N GLU A 140 10.47 3.93 3.61
CA GLU A 140 9.54 4.90 3.01
C GLU A 140 8.37 5.19 3.96
N TYR A 141 7.74 4.14 4.51
CA TYR A 141 6.67 4.27 5.49
C TYR A 141 7.10 5.09 6.72
N LEU A 142 8.31 4.89 7.24
CA LEU A 142 8.81 5.64 8.39
C LEU A 142 9.13 7.11 8.06
N VAL A 143 9.53 7.39 6.83
CA VAL A 143 9.80 8.75 6.34
C VAL A 143 8.49 9.51 6.23
N GLU A 144 7.49 8.95 5.55
CA GLU A 144 6.16 9.54 5.43
C GLU A 144 5.51 9.72 6.81
N ARG A 145 5.66 8.73 7.71
CA ARG A 145 5.20 8.82 9.10
C ARG A 145 5.83 9.96 9.89
N SER A 146 7.06 10.37 9.53
CA SER A 146 7.75 11.49 10.16
C SER A 146 7.34 12.86 9.59
N GLY A 147 6.39 12.90 8.66
CA GLY A 147 5.93 14.12 8.00
C GLY A 147 6.90 14.64 6.94
N ARG A 148 7.79 13.78 6.44
CA ARG A 148 8.73 14.09 5.35
C ARG A 148 8.27 13.41 4.08
N ASP A 149 8.47 14.07 2.95
CA ASP A 149 8.23 13.48 1.65
C ASP A 149 9.30 12.43 1.33
N VAL A 150 8.89 11.34 0.67
CA VAL A 150 9.80 10.34 0.17
C VAL A 150 10.49 10.89 -1.07
N THR A 151 11.76 11.25 -0.95
CA THR A 151 12.61 11.70 -2.06
C THR A 151 13.66 10.65 -2.42
N ASP A 152 14.17 10.73 -3.64
CA ASP A 152 15.26 9.87 -4.08
C ASP A 152 16.49 10.06 -3.17
N GLY A 153 17.18 8.96 -2.85
CA GLY A 153 18.33 8.94 -1.95
C GLY A 153 18.03 8.92 -0.43
N ILE A 154 16.77 9.00 0.02
CA ILE A 154 16.43 8.86 1.45
C ILE A 154 16.76 7.47 2.00
N VAL A 155 16.66 6.44 1.16
CA VAL A 155 17.00 5.06 1.53
C VAL A 155 18.35 4.72 0.92
N THR A 156 19.37 4.58 1.78
CA THR A 156 20.68 4.08 1.36
C THR A 156 20.75 2.57 1.62
N ALA A 157 21.00 1.80 0.58
CA ALA A 157 21.15 0.35 0.68
C ALA A 157 22.62 -0.05 0.48
N PHE A 158 23.17 -0.80 1.44
CA PHE A 158 24.50 -1.39 1.34
C PHE A 158 24.34 -2.90 1.14
N ASN A 159 24.83 -3.42 0.01
CA ASN A 159 24.78 -4.86 -0.29
C ASN A 159 26.12 -5.51 0.10
N MET A 160 26.11 -6.38 1.12
CA MET A 160 27.30 -7.10 1.60
C MET A 160 27.49 -8.47 0.93
N HIS A 161 27.22 -8.61 -0.36
CA HIS A 161 27.45 -9.88 -1.05
C HIS A 161 28.95 -10.07 -1.37
N GLN A 162 29.54 -11.23 -1.01
CA GLN A 162 30.98 -11.49 -1.20
C GLN A 162 31.44 -11.53 -2.67
N GLN A 163 30.53 -11.66 -3.67
CA GLN A 163 30.91 -11.53 -5.08
C GLN A 163 31.06 -10.07 -5.55
N SER A 164 30.73 -9.08 -4.73
CA SER A 164 31.01 -7.67 -5.00
C SER A 164 32.48 -7.29 -4.73
N CYS A 165 33.28 -8.20 -4.18
CA CYS A 165 34.72 -8.03 -3.98
C CYS A 165 35.53 -8.65 -5.14
N LYS A 166 35.39 -8.11 -6.35
CA LYS A 166 36.58 -7.95 -7.21
C LYS A 166 36.96 -6.49 -7.12
N VAL A 167 37.62 -6.17 -6.01
CA VAL A 167 38.40 -4.94 -5.90
C VAL A 167 39.56 -5.14 -6.88
N SER A 168 39.48 -4.53 -8.06
CA SER A 168 40.70 -4.10 -8.72
C SER A 168 41.38 -3.15 -7.74
N ASP A 169 42.59 -3.52 -7.32
CA ASP A 169 43.48 -2.70 -6.52
C ASP A 169 43.40 -1.23 -6.95
N ASP A 170 42.81 -0.40 -6.08
CA ASP A 170 43.23 0.97 -5.78
C ASP A 170 42.10 1.69 -5.00
N GLY A 171 42.33 1.91 -3.71
CA GLY A 171 41.92 3.16 -3.08
C GLY A 171 40.78 3.16 -2.03
N ILE A 172 41.22 3.49 -0.80
CA ILE A 172 40.68 4.48 0.16
C ILE A 172 39.39 4.17 0.96
N TYR A 173 39.57 4.10 2.29
CA TYR A 173 38.58 4.18 3.39
C TYR A 173 37.92 5.55 3.50
N PHE A 174 36.69 5.66 4.06
CA PHE A 174 36.35 6.76 4.99
C PHE A 174 35.27 6.39 6.05
N ARG A 175 35.32 7.18 7.13
CA ARG A 175 34.69 7.14 8.48
C ARG A 175 33.22 6.75 8.61
#